data_AF-A0A1I7XMC6-F1
#
_entry.id   AF-A0A1I7XMC6-F1
#
_cell.length_a   1.000
_cell.length_b   1.000
_cell.length_c   1.000
_cell.angle_alpha   90.00
_cell.angle_beta   90.00
_cell.angle_gamma   90.00
#
_symmetry.space_group_name_H-M   'P 1'
#
loop_
_entity.id
_entity.type
_entity.pdbx_description
1 polymer ?
#
loop_
_entity_poly.entity_id
_entity_poly.type
_entity_poly.pdbx_seq_one_letter_code
_entity_poly.pdbx_strand_id
1 'polypeptide(L)'
;MDEFVFNFFIERHIALKETWLSCVVMFIHEKFPHITNLTQLANMVFEQWKYSDLADSSYAVFEQLSINPDVVKNLLNRPFVVQIVSLIDIGSPFHSQLTKLTYELVDNSGFEALPENEQNNRWEAVS
;
A
#
# COMPACT_ATOMS: atom_id res chain seq x y z
N MET A 1 28.30 -11.88 -11.22
CA MET A 1 27.09 -11.24 -11.78
C MET A 1 26.16 -10.90 -10.64
N ASP A 2 25.80 -11.91 -9.84
CA ASP A 2 24.90 -11.77 -8.69
C ASP A 2 25.44 -10.78 -7.64
N GLU A 3 26.74 -10.81 -7.33
CA GLU A 3 27.37 -9.87 -6.38
C GLU A 3 27.17 -8.40 -6.77
N PHE A 4 27.23 -8.05 -8.06
CA PHE A 4 26.99 -6.68 -8.50
C PHE A 4 25.53 -6.27 -8.26
N VAL A 5 24.59 -7.15 -8.61
CA VAL A 5 23.16 -6.89 -8.40
C VAL A 5 22.85 -6.83 -6.91
N PHE A 6 23.41 -7.71 -6.08
CA PHE A 6 23.28 -7.61 -4.63
C PHE A 6 23.77 -6.26 -4.11
N ASN A 7 24.97 -5.83 -4.49
CA ASN A 7 25.52 -4.54 -4.06
C ASN A 7 24.63 -3.36 -4.50
N PHE A 8 24.07 -3.41 -5.72
CA PHE A 8 23.11 -2.41 -6.21
C PHE A 8 21.88 -2.26 -5.29
N PHE A 9 21.38 -3.35 -4.71
CA PHE A 9 20.24 -3.34 -3.79
C PHE A 9 20.65 -2.96 -2.36
N ILE A 10 21.81 -3.41 -1.89
CA ILE A 10 22.36 -3.05 -0.56
C ILE A 10 22.59 -1.53 -0.46
N GLU A 11 23.11 -0.90 -1.51
CA GLU A 11 23.25 0.57 -1.58
C GLU A 11 21.92 1.32 -1.45
N ARG A 12 20.79 0.64 -1.72
CA ARG A 12 19.43 1.16 -1.59
C ARG A 12 18.72 0.67 -0.33
N HIS A 13 19.46 0.04 0.59
CA HIS A 13 18.95 -0.51 1.85
C HIS A 13 17.92 -1.64 1.66
N ILE A 14 18.07 -2.42 0.59
CA ILE A 14 17.21 -3.58 0.29
C ILE A 14 18.05 -4.85 0.41
N ALA A 15 17.70 -5.71 1.37
CA ALA A 15 18.30 -7.02 1.53
C ALA A 15 17.46 -8.07 0.78
N LEU A 16 17.88 -8.44 -0.43
CA LEU A 16 17.18 -9.46 -1.23
C LEU A 16 17.41 -10.88 -0.69
N LYS A 17 16.41 -11.75 -0.85
CA LYS A 17 16.59 -13.19 -0.69
C LYS A 17 17.31 -13.75 -1.91
N GLU A 18 18.30 -14.61 -1.69
CA GLU A 18 19.13 -15.16 -2.77
C GLU A 18 18.31 -16.01 -3.75
N THR A 19 17.35 -16.78 -3.22
CA THR A 19 16.45 -17.61 -4.03
C THR A 19 15.58 -16.77 -4.96
N TRP A 20 15.02 -15.67 -4.45
CA TRP A 20 14.22 -14.76 -5.26
C TRP A 20 15.07 -14.10 -6.35
N LEU A 21 16.26 -13.60 -6.01
CA LEU A 21 17.16 -12.97 -6.98
C LEU A 21 17.53 -13.96 -8.10
N SER A 22 17.90 -15.19 -7.74
CA SER A 22 18.27 -16.23 -8.69
C SER A 22 17.14 -16.52 -9.69
N CYS A 23 15.91 -16.67 -9.20
CA CYS A 23 14.74 -16.86 -10.04
C CYS A 23 14.49 -15.69 -11.00
N VAL A 24 14.62 -14.45 -10.52
CA VAL A 24 14.38 -13.25 -11.32
C VAL A 24 15.47 -13.07 -12.38
N VAL A 25 16.73 -13.29 -12.03
CA VAL A 25 17.85 -13.23 -12.99
C VAL A 25 17.68 -14.29 -14.07
N MET A 26 17.31 -15.52 -13.71
CA MET A 26 17.00 -16.57 -14.67
C MET A 26 15.86 -16.17 -15.61
N PHE A 27 14.76 -15.64 -15.05
CA PHE A 27 13.62 -15.16 -15.84
C PHE A 27 14.02 -14.04 -16.82
N ILE A 28 14.80 -13.06 -16.37
CA ILE A 28 15.27 -11.97 -17.22
C ILE A 28 16.15 -12.49 -18.35
N HIS A 29 17.07 -13.41 -18.07
CA HIS A 29 17.91 -14.00 -19.11
C HIS A 29 17.12 -14.85 -20.12
N GLU A 30 16.06 -15.54 -19.68
CA GLU A 30 15.16 -16.27 -20.58
C GLU A 30 14.39 -15.32 -21.50
N LYS A 31 13.83 -14.23 -20.96
CA LYS A 31 13.04 -13.27 -21.74
C LYS A 31 13.87 -12.33 -22.59
N PHE A 32 15.08 -11.99 -22.13
CA PHE A 32 15.96 -11.00 -22.73
C PHE A 32 17.41 -11.53 -22.83
N PRO A 33 17.67 -12.53 -23.69
CA PRO A 33 18.96 -13.21 -23.77
C PRO A 33 20.11 -12.31 -24.26
N HIS A 34 19.80 -11.17 -24.87
CA HIS A 34 20.78 -10.20 -25.37
C HIS A 34 21.36 -9.31 -24.26
N ILE A 35 20.82 -9.39 -23.05
CA ILE A 35 21.24 -8.52 -21.94
C ILE A 35 22.47 -9.11 -21.27
N THR A 36 23.60 -8.48 -21.54
CA THR A 36 24.91 -8.80 -20.96
C THR A 36 25.43 -7.69 -20.04
N ASN A 37 24.83 -6.50 -20.09
CA ASN A 37 25.21 -5.36 -19.27
C ASN A 37 24.65 -5.52 -17.84
N LEU A 38 25.55 -5.53 -16.85
CA LEU A 38 25.20 -5.73 -15.43
C LEU A 38 24.32 -4.61 -14.86
N THR A 39 24.53 -3.36 -15.26
CA THR A 39 23.70 -2.23 -14.84
C THR A 39 22.29 -2.34 -15.39
N GLN A 40 22.16 -2.74 -16.66
CA GLN A 40 20.86 -2.99 -17.27
C GLN A 40 20.14 -4.16 -16.58
N LEU A 41 20.87 -5.25 -16.27
CA LEU A 41 20.35 -6.36 -15.49
C LEU A 41 19.84 -5.89 -14.12
N ALA A 42 20.65 -5.18 -13.35
CA ALA A 42 20.28 -4.68 -12.04
C ALA A 42 19.03 -3.77 -12.08
N ASN A 43 18.92 -2.90 -13.08
CA ASN A 43 17.73 -2.06 -13.26
C ASN A 43 16.46 -2.87 -13.54
N MET A 44 16.55 -3.93 -14.35
CA MET A 44 15.37 -4.78 -14.59
C MET A 44 15.01 -5.63 -13.38
N VAL A 45 16.00 -6.14 -12.65
CA VAL A 45 15.75 -6.82 -11.36
C VAL A 45 15.06 -5.84 -10.39
N PHE A 46 15.49 -4.58 -10.37
CA PHE A 46 14.85 -3.53 -9.58
C PHE A 46 13.40 -3.26 -10.00
N GLU A 47 13.12 -3.23 -11.30
CA GLU A 47 11.74 -3.15 -11.79
C GLU A 47 10.91 -4.36 -11.37
N GLN A 48 11.43 -5.59 -11.46
CA GLN A 48 10.72 -6.77 -10.95
C GLN A 48 10.48 -6.68 -9.44
N TRP A 49 11.46 -6.19 -8.68
CA TRP A 49 11.34 -6.02 -7.23
C TRP A 49 10.23 -5.03 -6.84
N LYS A 50 10.07 -3.91 -7.56
CA LYS A 50 9.02 -2.90 -7.30
C LYS A 50 7.59 -3.45 -7.35
N TYR A 51 7.38 -4.50 -8.14
CA TYR A 51 6.07 -5.15 -8.30
C TYR A 51 5.97 -6.49 -7.55
N SER A 52 7.00 -6.86 -6.79
CA SER A 52 6.99 -8.04 -5.94
C SER A 52 6.46 -7.70 -4.55
N ASP A 53 5.88 -8.68 -3.89
CA ASP A 53 5.69 -8.59 -2.44
C ASP A 53 7.07 -8.62 -1.76
N LEU A 54 7.34 -7.63 -0.90
CA LEU A 54 8.55 -7.55 -0.09
C LEU A 54 8.73 -8.78 0.80
N ALA A 55 7.63 -9.40 1.26
CA ALA A 55 7.66 -10.61 2.05
C ALA A 55 8.28 -11.78 1.29
N ASP A 56 8.14 -11.81 -0.04
CA ASP A 56 8.71 -12.84 -0.90
C ASP A 56 10.12 -12.49 -1.36
N SER A 57 10.36 -11.23 -1.74
CA SER A 57 11.60 -10.81 -2.39
C SER A 57 12.74 -10.47 -1.43
N SER A 58 12.42 -10.04 -0.21
CA SER A 58 13.39 -9.39 0.67
C SER A 58 13.32 -9.91 2.10
N TYR A 59 14.42 -9.76 2.84
CA TYR A 59 14.46 -10.04 4.27
C TYR A 59 13.76 -8.92 5.05
N ALA A 60 13.17 -9.27 6.19
CA ALA A 60 12.47 -8.33 7.05
C ALA A 60 13.44 -7.27 7.59
N VAL A 61 13.18 -6.00 7.27
CA VAL A 61 14.05 -4.88 7.67
C VAL A 61 13.87 -4.53 9.16
N PHE A 62 12.69 -4.78 9.74
CA PHE A 62 12.40 -4.42 11.13
C PHE A 62 13.19 -5.23 12.17
N GLU A 63 13.55 -6.48 11.87
CA GLU A 63 14.43 -7.29 12.72
C GLU A 63 15.82 -6.65 12.87
N GLN A 64 16.23 -5.87 11.87
CA GLN A 64 17.53 -5.18 11.85
C GLN A 64 17.48 -3.80 12.54
N LEU A 65 16.28 -3.29 12.86
CA LEU A 65 16.10 -1.94 13.39
C LEU A 65 16.19 -1.85 14.93
N SER A 66 16.61 -2.93 15.60
CA SER A 66 16.80 -2.98 17.06
C SER A 66 15.62 -2.43 17.85
N ILE A 67 14.40 -2.71 17.40
CA ILE A 67 13.18 -2.27 18.08
C ILE A 67 13.08 -3.01 19.41
N ASN A 68 13.15 -2.27 20.51
CA ASN A 68 12.99 -2.84 21.84
C ASN A 68 11.50 -2.88 22.20
N PRO A 69 10.91 -4.06 22.42
CA PRO A 69 9.50 -4.20 22.76
C PRO A 69 9.15 -3.63 24.13
N ASP A 70 10.13 -3.49 25.03
CA ASP A 70 9.93 -3.01 26.41
C ASP A 70 9.90 -1.48 26.51
N VAL A 71 10.14 -0.77 25.40
CA VAL A 71 10.22 0.70 25.37
C VAL A 71 9.01 1.30 24.68
N VAL A 72 8.38 2.28 25.33
CA VAL A 72 7.17 2.99 24.84
C VAL A 72 7.41 3.74 23.53
N LYS A 73 8.64 4.20 23.28
CA LYS A 73 9.03 4.94 22.08
C LYS A 73 10.37 4.46 21.55
N ASN A 74 10.36 3.87 20.36
CA ASN A 74 11.56 3.50 19.62
C ASN A 74 11.91 4.60 18.61
N LEU A 75 13.21 4.82 18.39
CA LEU A 75 13.72 5.75 17.41
C LEU A 75 14.35 4.98 16.25
N LEU A 76 13.81 5.15 15.05
CA LEU A 76 14.34 4.54 13.84
C LEU A 76 15.40 5.48 13.23
N ASN A 77 16.67 5.09 13.37
CA ASN A 77 17.84 5.94 13.02
C ASN A 77 18.49 5.60 11.68
N ARG A 78 17.99 4.61 10.95
CA ARG A 78 18.57 4.14 9.68
C ARG A 78 17.51 4.20 8.58
N PRO A 79 17.91 4.43 7.32
CA PRO A 79 17.01 4.26 6.19
C PRO A 79 16.51 2.82 6.13
N PHE A 80 15.23 2.66 5.84
CA PHE A 80 14.60 1.36 5.65
C PHE A 80 13.55 1.47 4.55
N VAL A 81 13.27 0.34 3.91
CA VAL A 81 12.35 0.24 2.79
C VAL A 81 11.15 -0.59 3.22
N VAL A 82 9.94 -0.09 2.94
CA VAL A 82 8.67 -0.74 3.31
C VAL A 82 7.73 -0.81 2.13
N GLN A 83 6.79 -1.76 2.21
CA GLN A 83 5.65 -1.84 1.33
C GLN A 83 4.43 -1.25 2.04
N ILE A 84 3.73 -0.33 1.37
CA ILE A 84 2.44 0.17 1.85
C ILE A 84 1.38 -0.85 1.44
N VAL A 85 0.86 -1.61 2.40
CA VAL A 85 -0.19 -2.63 2.15
C VAL A 85 -1.55 -1.96 1.91
N SER A 86 -1.85 -0.92 2.70
CA SER A 86 -3.10 -0.17 2.59
C SER A 86 -2.90 1.25 3.13
N LEU A 87 -3.68 2.19 2.60
CA LEU A 87 -3.72 3.57 3.05
C LEU A 87 -5.18 4.00 3.25
N ILE A 88 -5.50 4.52 4.43
CA ILE A 88 -6.83 5.03 4.79
C ILE A 88 -6.64 6.38 5.48
N ASP A 89 -7.48 7.37 5.16
CA ASP A 89 -7.50 8.65 5.88
C ASP A 89 -8.19 8.46 7.24
N ILE A 90 -7.53 8.89 8.31
CA ILE A 90 -8.05 8.87 9.69
C ILE A 90 -8.53 10.24 10.17
N GLY A 91 -8.35 11.30 9.37
CA GLY A 91 -8.83 12.65 9.65
C GLY A 91 -10.32 12.85 9.35
N SER A 92 -10.92 11.97 8.55
CA SER A 92 -12.34 12.01 8.18
C SER A 92 -13.04 10.70 8.56
N PRO A 93 -14.34 10.71 8.92
CA PRO A 93 -15.07 9.47 9.16
C PRO A 93 -15.06 8.54 7.95
N PHE A 94 -14.79 7.25 8.17
CA PHE A 94 -14.75 6.24 7.10
C PHE A 94 -16.03 6.22 6.26
N HIS A 95 -17.19 6.32 6.90
CA HIS A 95 -18.48 6.38 6.20
C HIS A 95 -18.54 7.55 5.22
N SER A 96 -18.11 8.76 5.63
CA SER A 96 -18.10 9.93 4.74
C SER A 96 -17.18 9.75 3.53
N GLN A 97 -16.02 9.14 3.74
CA GLN A 97 -15.10 8.81 2.65
C GLN A 97 -15.71 7.78 1.70
N LEU A 98 -16.31 6.73 2.25
CA LEU A 98 -16.96 5.68 1.48
C LEU A 98 -18.12 6.24 0.65
N THR A 99 -19.03 7.01 1.25
CA THR A 99 -20.16 7.66 0.55
C THR A 99 -19.69 8.52 -0.64
N LYS A 100 -18.58 9.26 -0.47
CA LYS A 100 -17.99 10.06 -1.56
C LYS A 100 -17.44 9.21 -2.69
N LEU A 101 -16.86 8.05 -2.37
CA LEU A 101 -16.29 7.12 -3.35
C LEU A 101 -17.35 6.29 -4.07
N THR A 102 -18.41 5.89 -3.37
CA THR A 102 -19.49 5.05 -3.92
C THR A 102 -20.54 5.85 -4.68
N TYR A 103 -20.50 7.19 -4.61
CA TYR A 103 -21.56 8.08 -5.13
C TYR A 103 -22.96 7.67 -4.64
N GLU A 104 -23.04 6.97 -3.51
CA GLU A 104 -24.31 6.72 -2.85
C GLU A 104 -24.74 8.03 -2.21
N LEU A 105 -25.40 8.86 -3.01
CA LEU A 105 -26.07 10.02 -2.51
C LEU A 105 -27.06 9.54 -1.46
N VAL A 106 -26.79 9.88 -0.20
CA VAL A 106 -27.84 10.04 0.81
C VAL A 106 -28.59 11.32 0.45
N ASP A 107 -29.10 11.38 -0.78
CA ASP A 107 -30.03 12.40 -1.20
C ASP A 107 -31.39 11.93 -0.70
N ASN A 108 -32.06 12.80 0.04
CA ASN A 108 -33.45 12.68 0.42
C ASN A 108 -34.40 12.54 -0.80
N SER A 109 -33.91 12.42 -2.02
CA SER A 109 -34.61 11.89 -3.20
C SER A 109 -35.40 10.59 -2.98
N GLY A 110 -35.10 9.81 -1.94
CA GLY A 110 -35.95 8.68 -1.48
C GLY A 110 -36.99 9.03 -0.41
N PHE A 111 -36.89 10.22 0.19
CA PHE A 111 -37.87 10.82 1.09
C PHE A 111 -38.68 11.88 0.32
N GLU A 112 -39.56 11.42 -0.57
CA GLU A 112 -40.63 12.29 -1.04
C GLU A 112 -41.50 12.65 0.17
N ALA A 113 -41.68 13.95 0.43
CA ALA A 113 -42.79 14.38 1.26
C ALA A 113 -44.05 13.83 0.58
N LEU A 114 -44.76 12.91 1.27
CA LEU A 114 -46.09 12.50 0.84
C LEU A 114 -46.85 13.78 0.52
N PRO A 115 -47.50 13.88 -0.67
CA PRO A 115 -48.27 15.08 -0.99
C PRO A 115 -49.17 15.35 0.21
N GLU A 116 -49.12 16.59 0.71
CA GLU A 116 -50.02 17.10 1.74
C GLU A 116 -51.46 16.97 1.23
N ASN A 117 -52.01 15.77 1.23
CA ASN A 117 -53.44 15.57 1.22
C ASN A 117 -53.88 15.83 2.65
N GLU A 118 -54.20 17.10 2.89
CA GLU A 118 -55.47 17.44 3.50
C GLU A 118 -55.83 16.60 4.74
N GLN A 119 -55.01 16.67 5.78
CA GLN A 119 -55.54 16.55 7.15
C GLN A 119 -55.48 17.90 7.84
N ASN A 120 -56.14 18.85 7.18
CA ASN A 120 -57.14 19.72 7.77
C ASN A 120 -57.30 19.51 9.30
N ASN A 121 -56.87 20.53 10.04
CA ASN A 121 -57.38 20.92 11.36
C ASN A 121 -57.51 19.81 12.41
N ARG A 122 -56.55 19.67 13.34
CA ARG A 122 -56.94 19.10 14.64
C ARG A 122 -56.14 19.34 15.92
N TRP A 123 -55.13 20.22 16.01
CA TRP A 123 -54.48 20.45 17.32
C TRP A 123 -54.15 21.90 17.71
N GLU A 124 -54.69 22.90 17.02
CA GLU A 124 -54.73 24.26 17.57
C GLU A 124 -56.17 24.61 18.00
N ALA A 125 -56.54 24.19 19.21
CA ALA A 125 -57.45 24.90 20.12
C ALA A 125 -57.92 23.96 21.24
N VAL A 126 -57.10 23.77 22.27
CA VAL A 126 -57.60 23.82 23.65
C VAL A 126 -56.52 24.47 24.49
N SER A 127 -56.77 25.74 24.83
CA SER A 127 -56.14 26.46 25.93
C SER A 127 -56.49 25.82 27.28
#